data_AF-A0A218U7K1-F1
#
_entry.id   AF-A0A218U7K1-F1
#
_cell.length_a   1.000
_cell.length_b   1.000
_cell.length_c   1.000
_cell.angle_alpha   90.00
_cell.angle_beta   90.00
_cell.angle_gamma   90.00
#
_symmetry.space_group_name_H-M   'P 1'
#
loop_
_entity.id
_entity.type
_entity.pdbx_description
1 polymer ?
#
loop_
_entity_poly.entity_id
_entity_poly.type
_entity_poly.pdbx_seq_one_letter_code
_entity_poly.pdbx_strand_id
1 'polypeptide(L)'
;MPTMPAFIADLVISPDDRFLYVSNWWHGDIRQYELARNCKPRLVGQVFVGGSILREGPVTVCRDEELKGQPEPLVLKRVYGGPASLQLSLDGKRLYVTNSFYSTWDQQFYPSLIKEGSVMLQLDVDTDKGGLSVNKNFLVDFGKEPNGPCLAHAIRFPGGDSKSVTLP
;
A
#
# COMPACT_ATOMS: atom_id res chain seq x y z
N MET A 1 0.98 -22.17 2.31
CA MET A 1 2.17 -21.96 3.16
C MET A 1 1.72 -22.03 4.62
N PRO A 2 2.44 -22.70 5.53
CA PRO A 2 2.05 -22.82 6.93
C PRO A 2 2.21 -21.51 7.73
N THR A 3 3.07 -20.60 7.25
CA THR A 3 3.25 -19.24 7.76
C THR A 3 3.22 -18.26 6.58
N MET A 4 2.77 -17.03 6.83
CA MET A 4 2.75 -15.96 5.83
C MET A 4 3.48 -14.74 6.43
N PRO A 5 4.76 -14.54 6.13
CA PRO A 5 5.49 -13.37 6.62
C PRO A 5 4.98 -12.10 5.95
N ALA A 6 5.32 -10.95 6.52
CA ALA A 6 5.17 -9.69 5.81
C ALA A 6 6.09 -9.69 4.58
N PHE A 7 5.59 -9.20 3.46
CA PHE A 7 6.38 -8.96 2.25
C PHE A 7 6.49 -7.45 2.05
N ILE A 8 7.54 -6.83 2.57
CA ILE A 8 7.75 -5.39 2.41
C ILE A 8 8.16 -5.12 0.96
N ALA A 9 7.26 -4.52 0.18
CA ALA A 9 7.51 -4.23 -1.23
C ALA A 9 8.16 -2.86 -1.45
N ASP A 10 7.83 -1.89 -0.60
CA ASP A 10 8.32 -0.52 -0.73
C ASP A 10 8.32 0.22 0.62
N LEU A 11 9.12 1.27 0.70
CA LEU A 11 9.20 2.16 1.85
C LEU A 11 9.42 3.61 1.42
N VAL A 12 8.89 4.54 2.21
CA VAL A 12 9.05 5.99 1.99
C VAL A 12 9.23 6.69 3.33
N ILE A 13 10.16 7.63 3.41
CA ILE A 13 10.30 8.54 4.56
C ILE A 13 9.65 9.88 4.20
N SER A 14 8.97 10.50 5.15
CA SER A 14 8.41 11.84 4.96
C SER A 14 9.51 12.90 4.80
N PRO A 15 9.27 13.99 4.05
CA PRO A 15 10.25 15.05 3.85
C PRO A 15 10.82 15.68 5.13
N ASP A 16 10.08 15.61 6.24
CA ASP A 16 10.48 16.11 7.55
C ASP A 16 11.14 15.04 8.45
N ASP A 17 11.45 13.85 7.90
CA ASP A 17 12.01 12.68 8.59
C ASP A 17 11.20 12.19 9.80
N ARG A 18 9.93 12.60 9.93
CA ARG A 18 9.08 12.24 11.08
C ARG A 18 8.37 10.90 10.92
N PHE A 19 8.09 10.48 9.70
CA PHE A 19 7.31 9.26 9.43
C PHE A 19 7.97 8.35 8.41
N LEU A 20 7.87 7.04 8.65
CA LEU A 20 8.19 5.97 7.72
C LEU A 20 6.91 5.28 7.28
N TYR A 21 6.71 5.14 5.98
CA TYR A 21 5.63 4.39 5.37
C TYR A 21 6.17 3.08 4.80
N VAL A 22 5.45 1.98 5.01
CA VAL A 22 5.85 0.64 4.57
C VAL A 22 4.66 -0.04 3.91
N SER A 23 4.83 -0.61 2.72
CA SER A 23 3.82 -1.42 2.04
C SER A 23 4.11 -2.91 2.23
N ASN A 24 3.14 -3.66 2.75
CA ASN A 24 3.21 -5.11 2.89
C ASN A 24 2.35 -5.78 1.82
N TRP A 25 2.97 -6.26 0.76
CA TRP A 25 2.28 -6.76 -0.42
C TRP A 25 1.42 -8.00 -0.14
N TRP A 26 1.93 -9.00 0.58
CA TRP A 26 1.16 -10.21 0.89
C TRP A 26 0.02 -10.00 1.86
N HIS A 27 0.28 -9.22 2.91
CA HIS A 27 -0.74 -8.94 3.92
C HIS A 27 -1.77 -7.93 3.42
N GLY A 28 -1.39 -7.05 2.50
CA GLY A 28 -2.33 -6.07 1.95
C GLY A 28 -2.35 -4.75 2.69
N ASP A 29 -1.50 -4.53 3.69
CA ASP A 29 -1.54 -3.30 4.48
C ASP A 29 -0.40 -2.34 4.17
N ILE A 30 -0.70 -1.06 4.40
CA ILE A 30 0.27 0.02 4.41
C ILE A 30 0.32 0.52 5.84
N ARG A 31 1.53 0.62 6.38
CA ARG A 31 1.79 1.06 7.75
C ARG A 31 2.50 2.39 7.75
N GLN A 32 2.15 3.24 8.71
CA GLN A 32 2.85 4.47 9.03
C GLN A 32 3.46 4.34 10.42
N TYR A 33 4.75 4.58 10.51
CA TYR A 33 5.51 4.60 11.74
C TYR A 33 6.02 6.01 12.02
N GLU A 34 5.83 6.50 13.24
CA GLU A 34 6.51 7.68 13.73
C GLU A 34 7.96 7.34 14.06
N LEU A 35 8.90 8.09 13.49
CA LEU A 35 10.32 7.99 13.74
C LEU A 35 10.69 8.88 14.93
N ALA A 36 10.73 8.29 16.12
CA ALA A 36 11.24 8.97 17.30
C ALA A 36 12.77 9.02 17.30
N ARG A 37 13.34 10.09 17.87
CA ARG A 37 14.81 10.29 18.01
C ARG A 37 15.54 9.16 18.75
N ASN A 38 14.82 8.29 19.44
CA ASN A 38 15.37 7.14 20.17
C ASN A 38 15.50 5.86 19.31
N CYS A 39 15.36 5.95 17.98
CA CYS A 39 15.46 4.82 17.04
C CYS A 39 14.44 3.69 17.32
N LYS A 40 13.29 4.01 17.92
CA LYS A 40 12.19 3.06 18.14
C LYS A 40 10.96 3.51 17.36
N PRO A 41 10.77 3.03 16.11
CA PRO A 41 9.60 3.36 15.32
C PRO A 41 8.32 2.92 16.02
N ARG A 42 7.32 3.80 16.08
CA ARG A 42 6.02 3.53 16.69
C ARG A 42 4.94 3.48 15.62
N LEU A 43 4.16 2.40 15.53
CA LEU A 43 3.04 2.31 14.59
C LEU A 43 1.98 3.35 14.96
N VAL A 44 1.65 4.24 14.02
CA VAL A 44 0.67 5.34 14.19
C VAL A 44 -0.47 5.33 13.17
N GLY A 45 -0.35 4.52 12.12
CA GLY A 45 -1.40 4.35 11.12
C GLY A 45 -1.27 3.01 10.39
N GLN A 46 -2.39 2.43 10.04
CA GLN A 46 -2.46 1.19 9.25
C GLN A 46 -3.75 1.20 8.43
N VAL A 47 -3.65 0.86 7.14
CA VAL A 47 -4.82 0.67 6.27
C VAL A 47 -4.62 -0.57 5.43
N PHE A 48 -5.71 -1.31 5.20
CA PHE A 48 -5.73 -2.49 4.34
C PHE A 48 -6.26 -2.14 2.96
N VAL A 49 -5.50 -2.51 1.94
CA VAL A 49 -5.75 -2.26 0.52
C VAL A 49 -5.40 -3.53 -0.27
N GLY A 50 -6.39 -4.41 -0.44
CA GLY A 50 -6.17 -5.72 -1.05
C GLY A 50 -5.42 -6.66 -0.10
N GLY A 51 -4.55 -7.50 -0.66
CA GLY A 51 -3.78 -8.52 0.04
C GLY A 51 -4.54 -9.82 0.27
N SER A 52 -3.82 -10.79 0.84
CA SER A 52 -4.32 -12.14 1.03
C SER A 52 -5.12 -12.31 2.32
N ILE A 53 -4.81 -11.54 3.37
CA ILE A 53 -5.35 -11.77 4.72
C ILE A 53 -6.69 -11.10 4.99
N LEU A 54 -7.26 -10.38 4.01
CA LEU A 54 -8.62 -9.85 4.12
C LEU A 54 -9.63 -10.97 4.42
N ARG A 55 -10.71 -10.64 5.14
CA ARG A 55 -11.85 -11.52 5.30
C ARG A 55 -12.39 -11.89 3.90
N GLU A 56 -12.74 -13.16 3.72
CA GLU A 56 -13.09 -13.74 2.40
C GLU A 56 -11.96 -13.61 1.35
N GLY A 57 -10.71 -13.51 1.83
CA GLY A 57 -9.51 -13.60 1.02
C GLY A 57 -9.15 -15.05 0.67
N PRO A 58 -8.06 -15.25 -0.10
CA PRO A 58 -7.58 -16.57 -0.50
C PRO A 58 -7.00 -17.40 0.65
N VAL A 59 -6.79 -16.79 1.83
CA VAL A 59 -6.27 -17.49 3.02
C VAL A 59 -7.15 -17.27 4.25
N THR A 60 -7.22 -18.30 5.08
CA THR A 60 -7.78 -18.22 6.43
C THR A 60 -6.65 -17.97 7.41
N VAL A 61 -6.73 -16.89 8.18
CA VAL A 61 -5.73 -16.57 9.21
C VAL A 61 -6.08 -17.31 10.49
N CYS A 62 -5.28 -18.33 10.83
CA CYS A 62 -5.50 -19.15 12.03
C CYS A 62 -4.94 -18.53 13.31
N ARG A 63 -3.90 -17.70 13.19
CA ARG A 63 -3.25 -16.98 14.30
C ARG A 63 -2.68 -15.68 13.77
N ASP A 64 -2.93 -14.60 14.49
CA ASP A 64 -2.37 -13.27 14.29
C ASP A 64 -2.04 -12.70 15.67
N GLU A 65 -0.87 -12.08 15.81
CA GLU A 65 -0.41 -11.51 17.08
C GLU A 65 -0.79 -10.04 17.25
N GLU A 66 -1.10 -9.37 16.14
CA GLU A 66 -1.40 -7.94 16.05
C GLU A 66 -2.91 -7.70 15.96
N LEU A 67 -3.61 -8.45 15.11
CA LEU A 67 -5.04 -8.30 14.84
C LEU A 67 -5.88 -9.35 15.56
N LYS A 68 -7.05 -8.93 16.05
CA LYS A 68 -8.04 -9.86 16.66
C LYS A 68 -8.82 -10.67 15.62
N GLY A 69 -8.72 -10.33 14.35
CA GLY A 69 -9.44 -10.98 13.26
C GLY A 69 -9.03 -10.43 11.90
N GLN A 70 -9.38 -11.15 10.84
CA GLN A 70 -9.07 -10.75 9.47
C GLN A 70 -9.74 -9.41 9.13
N PRO A 71 -9.02 -8.44 8.53
CA PRO A 71 -9.53 -7.12 8.17
C PRO A 71 -10.60 -7.19 7.08
N GLU A 72 -11.55 -6.27 7.10
CA GLU A 72 -12.59 -6.18 6.07
C GLU A 72 -12.03 -5.70 4.73
N PRO A 73 -12.53 -6.23 3.59
CA PRO A 73 -12.19 -5.69 2.28
C PRO A 73 -12.60 -4.22 2.11
N LEU A 74 -11.83 -3.48 1.33
CA LEU A 74 -12.15 -2.10 0.96
C LEU A 74 -13.44 -2.03 0.14
N VAL A 75 -14.39 -1.18 0.57
CA VAL A 75 -15.76 -1.10 0.01
C VAL A 75 -15.85 -0.21 -1.26
N LEU A 76 -14.77 0.46 -1.67
CA LEU A 76 -14.77 1.30 -2.87
C LEU A 76 -14.88 0.47 -4.17
N LYS A 77 -13.95 -0.47 -4.32
CA LYS A 77 -13.83 -1.42 -5.41
C LYS A 77 -13.05 -2.60 -4.84
N ARG A 78 -13.33 -3.82 -5.32
CA ARG A 78 -12.47 -4.96 -5.01
C ARG A 78 -11.07 -4.69 -5.57
N VAL A 79 -10.09 -4.54 -4.69
CA VAL A 79 -8.68 -4.40 -5.03
C VAL A 79 -8.04 -5.78 -4.99
N TYR A 80 -7.55 -6.25 -6.13
CA TYR A 80 -6.73 -7.47 -6.23
C TYR A 80 -5.25 -7.12 -6.04
N GLY A 81 -4.38 -8.12 -5.86
CA GLY A 81 -2.99 -7.83 -5.49
C GLY A 81 -2.90 -7.32 -4.06
N GLY A 82 -1.78 -6.68 -3.72
CA GLY A 82 -1.59 -5.95 -2.47
C GLY A 82 -0.76 -4.69 -2.71
N PRO A 83 -0.60 -3.81 -1.71
CA PRO A 83 0.10 -2.55 -1.89
C PRO A 83 1.57 -2.82 -2.25
N ALA A 84 2.01 -2.22 -3.34
CA ALA A 84 3.36 -2.37 -3.88
C ALA A 84 4.09 -1.03 -3.82
N SER A 85 4.07 -0.24 -4.90
CA SER A 85 4.82 1.02 -4.91
C SER A 85 4.11 2.11 -4.13
N LEU A 86 4.88 2.87 -3.35
CA LEU A 86 4.46 4.02 -2.58
C LEU A 86 5.08 5.29 -3.14
N GLN A 87 4.30 6.37 -3.17
CA GLN A 87 4.79 7.71 -3.49
C GLN A 87 4.10 8.77 -2.64
N LEU A 88 4.89 9.49 -1.84
CA LEU A 88 4.39 10.53 -0.94
C LEU A 88 4.48 11.90 -1.62
N SER A 89 3.45 12.72 -1.44
CA SER A 89 3.45 14.12 -1.87
C SER A 89 4.48 14.95 -1.09
N LEU A 90 4.97 16.03 -1.71
CA LEU A 90 5.98 16.91 -1.10
C LEU A 90 5.51 17.57 0.21
N ASP A 91 4.21 17.80 0.37
CA ASP A 91 3.62 18.31 1.61
C ASP A 91 3.34 17.21 2.65
N GLY A 92 3.64 15.94 2.34
CA GLY A 92 3.47 14.80 3.24
C GLY A 92 2.02 14.37 3.47
N LYS A 93 1.03 15.07 2.91
CA LYS A 93 -0.40 14.87 3.24
C LYS A 93 -1.09 13.78 2.42
N ARG A 94 -0.50 13.34 1.31
CA ARG A 94 -1.09 12.39 0.36
C ARG A 94 -0.07 11.30 0.03
N LEU A 95 -0.44 10.05 0.33
CA LEU A 95 0.36 8.89 -0.03
C LEU A 95 -0.36 8.12 -1.13
N TYR A 96 0.25 8.04 -2.31
CA TYR A 96 -0.28 7.28 -3.43
C TYR A 96 0.30 5.88 -3.43
N VAL A 97 -0.53 4.90 -3.78
CA VAL A 97 -0.14 3.49 -3.83
C VAL A 97 -0.65 2.82 -5.10
N THR A 98 0.20 2.02 -5.73
CA THR A 98 -0.17 1.02 -6.74
C THR A 98 -0.06 -0.40 -6.17
N ASN A 99 -0.73 -1.36 -6.80
CA ASN A 99 -0.90 -2.71 -6.25
C ASN A 99 -0.24 -3.86 -7.05
N SER A 100 0.48 -3.54 -8.13
CA SER A 100 1.31 -4.52 -8.86
C SER A 100 2.77 -4.43 -8.40
N PHE A 101 3.38 -5.59 -8.15
CA PHE A 101 4.78 -5.70 -7.73
C PHE A 101 5.65 -6.13 -8.90
N TYR A 102 5.42 -7.34 -9.42
CA TYR A 102 6.17 -7.90 -10.54
C TYR A 102 5.30 -8.95 -11.25
N SER A 103 5.13 -8.83 -12.56
CA SER A 103 4.08 -9.55 -13.31
C SER A 103 4.06 -11.06 -13.10
N THR A 104 5.22 -11.73 -13.04
CA THR A 104 5.25 -13.19 -12.84
C THR A 104 4.86 -13.58 -11.40
N TRP A 105 5.19 -12.74 -10.42
CA TRP A 105 4.81 -12.95 -9.02
C TRP A 105 3.35 -12.59 -8.81
N ASP A 106 2.90 -11.49 -9.39
CA ASP A 106 1.49 -11.10 -9.46
C ASP A 106 0.65 -12.25 -10.03
N GLN A 107 1.09 -12.88 -11.13
CA GLN A 107 0.41 -14.03 -11.71
C GLN A 107 0.37 -15.24 -10.77
N GLN A 108 1.45 -15.50 -10.03
CA GLN A 108 1.54 -16.64 -9.13
C GLN A 108 0.70 -16.47 -7.86
N PHE A 109 0.74 -15.29 -7.23
CA PHE A 109 0.15 -15.05 -5.91
C PHE A 109 -1.20 -14.34 -5.99
N TYR A 110 -1.42 -13.52 -7.02
CA TYR A 110 -2.64 -12.75 -7.24
C TYR A 110 -3.10 -12.86 -8.70
N PRO A 111 -3.44 -14.05 -9.23
CA PRO A 111 -3.80 -14.22 -10.63
C PRO A 111 -4.99 -13.36 -11.08
N SER A 112 -5.90 -12.99 -10.17
CA SER A 112 -6.98 -12.03 -10.48
C SER A 112 -6.47 -10.63 -10.80
N LEU A 113 -5.33 -10.19 -10.25
CA LEU A 113 -4.72 -8.90 -10.60
C LEU A 113 -4.36 -8.83 -12.08
N ILE A 114 -3.87 -9.94 -12.66
CA ILE A 114 -3.55 -10.01 -14.10
C ILE A 114 -4.81 -9.87 -14.97
N LYS A 115 -5.93 -10.43 -14.52
CA LYS A 115 -7.19 -10.42 -15.27
C LYS A 115 -7.97 -9.12 -15.16
N GLU A 116 -7.90 -8.50 -13.99
CA GLU A 116 -8.75 -7.36 -13.62
C GLU A 116 -8.00 -6.03 -13.71
N GLY A 117 -6.67 -6.08 -13.72
CA GLY A 117 -5.80 -4.91 -13.76
C GLY A 117 -5.51 -4.32 -12.39
N SER A 118 -4.45 -3.53 -12.38
CA SER A 118 -4.02 -2.77 -11.22
C SER A 118 -4.87 -1.52 -10.99
N VAL A 119 -4.72 -0.94 -9.81
CA VAL A 119 -5.30 0.36 -9.46
C VAL A 119 -4.25 1.25 -8.83
N MET A 120 -4.48 2.56 -8.88
CA MET A 120 -3.81 3.53 -8.01
C MET A 120 -4.83 4.13 -7.06
N LEU A 121 -4.48 4.17 -5.77
CA LEU A 121 -5.28 4.82 -4.72
C LEU A 121 -4.49 5.97 -4.09
N GLN A 122 -5.23 6.87 -3.43
CA GLN A 122 -4.66 7.87 -2.55
C GLN A 122 -5.07 7.56 -1.11
N LEU A 123 -4.12 7.70 -0.20
CA LEU A 123 -4.34 7.74 1.23
C LEU A 123 -4.16 9.18 1.73
N ASP A 124 -5.07 9.62 2.57
CA ASP A 124 -4.92 10.84 3.34
C ASP A 124 -4.08 10.55 4.59
N VAL A 125 -3.09 11.41 4.83
CA VAL A 125 -2.10 11.28 5.90
C VAL A 125 -2.31 12.38 6.93
N ASP A 126 -2.47 12.01 8.20
CA ASP A 126 -2.40 12.96 9.33
C ASP A 126 -0.91 13.19 9.67
N THR A 127 -0.40 14.35 9.28
CA THR A 127 1.01 14.74 9.49
C THR A 127 1.30 15.25 10.90
N ASP A 128 0.27 15.51 11.71
CA ASP A 128 0.43 16.07 13.04
C ASP A 128 0.50 14.95 14.08
N LYS A 129 -0.48 14.04 14.05
CA LYS A 129 -0.62 12.95 15.03
C LYS A 129 -0.21 11.58 14.49
N GLY A 130 -0.05 11.46 13.18
CA GLY A 130 -0.03 10.17 12.50
C GLY A 130 -1.45 9.63 12.30
N GLY A 131 -1.62 8.82 11.26
CA GLY A 131 -2.89 8.27 10.84
C GLY A 131 -2.97 8.17 9.33
N LEU A 132 -3.54 7.06 8.86
CA LEU A 132 -3.79 6.80 7.45
C LEU A 132 -5.29 6.54 7.25
N SER A 133 -5.84 7.08 6.17
CA SER A 133 -7.19 6.73 5.72
C SER A 133 -7.27 6.70 4.21
N VAL A 134 -8.09 5.81 3.64
CA VAL A 134 -8.27 5.73 2.19
C VAL A 134 -9.14 6.90 1.73
N ASN A 135 -8.65 7.69 0.77
CA ASN A 135 -9.45 8.72 0.12
C ASN A 135 -10.49 8.05 -0.80
N LYS A 136 -11.76 8.11 -0.40
CA LYS A 136 -12.88 7.49 -1.11
C LYS A 136 -13.22 8.14 -2.45
N ASN A 137 -12.65 9.31 -2.74
CA ASN A 137 -12.91 10.07 -3.96
C ASN A 137 -11.81 9.91 -5.02
N PHE A 138 -10.78 9.11 -4.73
CA PHE A 138 -9.65 8.92 -5.65
C PHE A 138 -9.38 7.43 -5.91
N LEU A 139 -9.60 7.01 -7.15
CA LEU A 139 -9.22 5.70 -7.66
C LEU A 139 -8.94 5.83 -9.15
N VAL A 140 -7.76 5.37 -9.57
CA VAL A 140 -7.45 5.17 -10.99
C VAL A 140 -7.48 3.68 -11.27
N ASP A 141 -8.29 3.28 -12.24
CA ASP A 141 -8.52 1.88 -12.61
C ASP A 141 -7.81 1.57 -13.94
N PHE A 142 -6.75 0.78 -13.89
CA PHE A 142 -5.98 0.37 -15.08
C PHE A 142 -6.51 -0.95 -15.68
N GLY A 143 -7.68 -1.43 -15.23
CA GLY A 143 -8.30 -2.64 -15.76
C GLY A 143 -8.94 -2.49 -17.14
N LYS A 144 -9.22 -1.25 -17.55
CA LYS A 144 -9.96 -0.94 -18.79
C LYS A 144 -9.12 -0.18 -19.83
N GLU A 145 -7.81 -0.32 -19.76
CA GLU A 145 -6.92 0.28 -20.76
C GLU A 145 -7.21 -0.30 -22.17
N PRO A 146 -6.94 0.45 -23.26
CA PRO A 146 -7.34 0.08 -24.62
C PRO A 146 -6.86 -1.30 -25.09
N ASN A 147 -5.73 -1.78 -24.57
CA ASN A 147 -5.12 -3.07 -24.92
C ASN A 147 -5.31 -4.13 -23.82
N GLY A 148 -6.27 -3.92 -22.91
CA GLY A 148 -6.55 -4.79 -21.78
C GLY A 148 -5.88 -4.35 -20.47
N PRO A 149 -6.07 -5.13 -19.39
CA PRO A 149 -5.63 -4.75 -18.06
C PRO A 149 -4.13 -4.47 -17.96
N CYS A 150 -3.78 -3.36 -17.30
CA CYS A 150 -2.40 -2.95 -17.09
C CYS A 150 -1.96 -3.07 -15.64
N LEU A 151 -0.65 -3.26 -15.46
CA LEU A 151 0.02 -3.47 -14.18
C LEU A 151 0.88 -2.25 -13.84
N ALA A 152 0.25 -1.21 -13.29
CA ALA A 152 0.90 0.01 -12.85
C ALA A 152 1.77 -0.26 -11.62
N HIS A 153 3.01 0.23 -11.67
CA HIS A 153 3.98 0.05 -10.59
C HIS A 153 4.48 1.41 -10.07
N ALA A 154 5.53 1.99 -10.65
CA ALA A 154 6.09 3.24 -10.15
C ALA A 154 5.19 4.46 -10.41
N ILE A 155 5.18 5.40 -9.46
CA ILE A 155 4.52 6.70 -9.56
C ILE A 155 5.62 7.77 -9.54
N ARG A 156 5.56 8.77 -10.43
CA ARG A 156 6.51 9.89 -10.47
C ARG A 156 5.76 11.20 -10.62
N PHE A 157 6.09 12.20 -9.79
CA PHE A 157 5.48 13.52 -9.92
C PHE A 157 6.32 14.43 -10.83
N PRO A 158 5.68 15.20 -11.73
CA PRO A 158 6.40 16.09 -12.67
C PRO A 158 7.32 17.11 -12.00
N GLY A 159 7.02 17.53 -10.76
CA GLY A 159 7.79 18.52 -10.00
C GLY A 159 8.82 17.93 -9.03
N GLY A 160 9.10 16.63 -9.12
CA GLY A 160 9.89 15.91 -8.13
C GLY A 160 9.05 15.38 -6.96
N ASP A 161 9.59 14.39 -6.28
CA ASP A 161 8.88 13.61 -5.27
C ASP A 161 9.85 13.16 -4.16
N SER A 162 9.33 12.61 -3.06
CA SER A 162 10.12 12.21 -1.89
C SER A 162 11.17 11.12 -2.15
N LYS A 163 11.19 10.51 -3.34
CA LYS A 163 12.17 9.51 -3.78
C LYS A 163 13.11 10.01 -4.87
N SER A 164 12.82 11.16 -5.49
CA SER A 164 13.60 11.70 -6.61
C SER A 164 14.32 13.00 -6.28
N VAL A 165 13.92 13.70 -5.22
CA VAL A 165 14.53 14.97 -4.80
C VAL A 165 15.36 14.75 -3.54
N THR A 166 16.66 15.05 -3.62
CA THR A 166 17.49 15.28 -2.43
C THR A 166 17.13 16.64 -1.87
N LEU A 167 16.57 16.70 -0.65
CA LEU A 167 16.37 17.98 0.03
C LEU A 167 17.75 18.57 0.37
N PRO A 168 17.97 19.89 0.17
CA PRO A 168 19.25 20.55 0.38
C PRO A 168 19.71 20.57 1.84
#